data_AF-A0A6B3MEF3-F1
#
_entry.id   AF-A0A6B3MEF3-F1
#
_cell.length_a   1.000
_cell.length_b   1.000
_cell.length_c   1.000
_cell.angle_alpha   90.00
_cell.angle_beta   90.00
_cell.angle_gamma   90.00
#
_symmetry.space_group_name_H-M   'P 1'
#
loop_
_entity.id
_entity.type
_entity.pdbx_description
1 polymer ?
#
loop_
_entity_poly.entity_id
_entity_poly.type
_entity_poly.pdbx_seq_one_letter_code
_entity_poly.pdbx_strand_id
1 'polypeptide(L)'
;MSHYLQMAKVRQQVDETIKHRAQLLEQQGIKPVDALHVACAEAANCDYLLTCDRRLLNRCRGLALKTLNPIDFILEMVDGNQSD
;
A
#
# COMPACT_ATOMS: atom_id res chain seq x y z
N MET A 1 0.57 21.02 0.11
CA MET A 1 1.45 19.84 -0.08
C MET A 1 2.45 19.60 1.05
N SER A 2 2.93 20.62 1.78
CA SER A 2 3.93 20.44 2.85
C SER A 2 3.37 19.79 4.13
N HIS A 3 2.09 19.98 4.46
CA HIS A 3 1.56 19.57 5.75
C HIS A 3 1.55 18.05 5.98
N TYR A 4 1.05 17.27 5.03
CA TYR A 4 0.99 15.80 5.17
C TYR A 4 2.40 15.18 5.19
N LEU A 5 3.34 15.76 4.44
CA LEU A 5 4.74 15.34 4.45
C LEU A 5 5.44 15.62 5.78
N GLN A 6 4.93 16.56 6.59
CA GLN A 6 5.42 16.81 7.95
C GLN A 6 4.86 15.78 8.96
N MET A 7 3.70 15.19 8.67
CA MET A 7 3.10 14.14 9.51
C MET A 7 3.67 12.74 9.23
N ALA A 8 4.33 12.55 8.09
CA ALA A 8 4.89 11.27 7.70
C ALA A 8 6.08 10.87 8.60
N LYS A 9 6.01 9.68 9.19
CA LYS A 9 7.13 9.11 9.97
C LYS A 9 8.28 8.64 9.07
N VAL A 10 7.95 8.17 7.87
CA VAL A 10 8.90 7.61 6.90
C VAL A 10 8.64 8.22 5.53
N ARG A 11 9.71 8.49 4.78
CA ARG A 11 9.66 8.91 3.37
C ARG A 11 10.42 7.88 2.54
N GLN A 12 9.69 6.96 1.92
CA GLN A 12 10.30 5.94 1.07
C GLN A 12 10.76 6.57 -0.25
N GLN A 13 12.07 6.56 -0.49
CA GLN A 13 12.63 6.92 -1.79
C GLN A 13 12.55 5.73 -2.74
N VAL A 14 12.39 6.02 -4.03
CA VAL A 14 12.41 4.99 -5.08
C VAL A 14 13.86 4.74 -5.47
N ASP A 15 14.28 3.48 -5.38
CA ASP A 15 15.55 2.99 -5.90
C ASP A 15 15.33 1.92 -6.99
N GLU A 16 16.42 1.37 -7.52
CA GLU A 16 16.34 0.33 -8.57
C GLU A 16 15.70 -0.97 -8.09
N THR A 17 15.82 -1.31 -6.81
CA THR A 17 15.18 -2.52 -6.25
C THR A 17 13.65 -2.38 -6.23
N ILE A 18 13.17 -1.19 -5.86
CA ILE A 18 11.74 -0.83 -5.88
C ILE A 18 11.22 -0.77 -7.31
N LYS A 19 11.98 -0.18 -8.25
CA LYS A 19 11.59 -0.17 -9.67
C LYS A 19 11.47 -1.58 -10.23
N HIS A 20 12.43 -2.46 -9.93
CA HIS A 20 12.36 -3.85 -10.34
C HIS A 20 11.15 -4.55 -9.74
N ARG A 21 10.87 -4.34 -8.44
CA ARG A 21 9.67 -4.88 -7.80
C ARG A 21 8.38 -4.38 -8.46
N ALA A 22 8.31 -3.10 -8.78
CA ALA A 22 7.19 -2.51 -9.50
C ALA A 22 6.97 -3.15 -10.88
N GLN A 23 8.04 -3.41 -11.63
CA GLN A 23 7.94 -4.11 -12.93
C GLN A 23 7.36 -5.53 -12.79
N LEU A 24 7.69 -6.26 -11.72
CA LEU A 24 7.08 -7.57 -11.45
C LEU A 24 5.58 -7.45 -11.14
N LEU A 25 5.18 -6.44 -10.37
CA LEU A 25 3.78 -6.14 -10.08
C LEU A 25 3.01 -5.70 -11.34
N GLU A 26 3.68 -5.01 -12.27
CA GLU A 26 3.11 -4.66 -13.58
C GLU A 26 2.77 -5.90 -14.41
N GLN A 27 3.66 -6.88 -14.42
CA GLN A 27 3.41 -8.18 -15.09
C GLN A 27 2.21 -8.93 -14.47
N GLN A 28 1.87 -8.63 -13.22
CA GLN A 28 0.69 -9.16 -12.52
C GLN A 28 -0.58 -8.33 -12.77
N GLY A 29 -0.51 -7.29 -13.61
CA GLY A 29 -1.67 -6.50 -14.05
C GLY A 29 -1.97 -5.26 -13.21
N ILE A 30 -1.04 -4.83 -12.35
CA ILE A 30 -1.10 -3.55 -11.64
C ILE A 30 -0.51 -2.46 -12.56
N LYS A 31 -1.09 -1.26 -12.59
CA LYS A 31 -0.59 -0.18 -13.47
C LYS A 31 0.76 0.35 -12.95
N PRO A 32 1.64 0.91 -13.83
CA PRO A 32 3.01 1.28 -13.44
C PRO A 32 3.15 2.15 -12.20
N VAL A 33 2.37 3.22 -12.10
CA VAL A 33 2.42 4.13 -10.94
C VAL A 33 1.87 3.46 -9.68
N ASP A 34 0.81 2.68 -9.80
CA ASP A 34 0.24 1.94 -8.68
C ASP A 34 1.20 0.84 -8.20
N ALA A 35 1.89 0.18 -9.12
CA ALA A 35 2.89 -0.83 -8.84
C ALA A 35 4.08 -0.23 -8.07
N LEU A 36 4.50 0.99 -8.41
CA LEU A 36 5.48 1.74 -7.64
C LEU A 36 4.98 2.06 -6.21
N HIS A 37 3.72 2.47 -6.04
CA HIS A 37 3.17 2.72 -4.70
C HIS A 37 3.16 1.45 -3.84
N VAL A 38 2.74 0.32 -4.42
CA VAL A 38 2.74 -0.99 -3.73
C VAL A 38 4.17 -1.40 -3.38
N ALA A 39 5.12 -1.34 -4.32
CA ALA A 39 6.51 -1.68 -4.08
C ALA A 39 7.16 -0.78 -3.01
N CYS A 40 6.84 0.51 -2.98
CA CYS A 40 7.30 1.41 -1.92
C CYS A 40 6.74 1.02 -0.55
N ALA A 41 5.45 0.67 -0.47
CA ALA A 41 4.83 0.26 0.78
C ALA A 41 5.40 -1.08 1.28
N GLU A 42 5.68 -2.03 0.39
CA GLU A 42 6.40 -3.26 0.71
C GLU A 42 7.82 -2.95 1.23
N ALA A 43 8.59 -2.10 0.55
CA ALA A 43 9.94 -1.73 0.95
C ALA A 43 10.00 -0.97 2.28
N ALA A 44 8.97 -0.18 2.58
CA ALA A 44 8.81 0.50 3.86
C ALA A 44 8.32 -0.42 4.99
N ASN A 45 8.10 -1.71 4.72
CA ASN A 45 7.53 -2.69 5.64
C ASN A 45 6.18 -2.24 6.23
N CYS A 46 5.32 -1.64 5.41
CA CYS A 46 3.97 -1.31 5.84
C CYS A 46 3.16 -2.59 6.06
N ASP A 47 2.33 -2.61 7.11
CA ASP A 47 1.33 -3.67 7.30
C ASP A 47 0.16 -3.53 6.33
N TYR A 48 -0.20 -2.28 6.01
CA TYR A 48 -1.34 -1.93 5.15
C TYR A 48 -0.99 -0.88 4.09
N LEU A 49 -1.59 -1.03 2.91
CA LEU A 49 -1.69 0.04 1.90
C LEU A 49 -3.14 0.53 1.82
N LEU A 50 -3.37 1.80 2.16
CA LEU A 50 -4.72 2.38 2.12
C LEU A 50 -4.99 3.10 0.81
N THR A 51 -6.10 2.77 0.16
CA THR A 51 -6.53 3.45 -1.07
C THR A 51 -8.05 3.45 -1.24
N CYS A 52 -8.58 4.50 -1.88
CA CYS A 52 -9.99 4.55 -2.28
C CYS A 52 -10.22 4.00 -3.70
N ASP A 53 -9.16 3.64 -4.44
CA ASP A 53 -9.29 3.10 -5.79
C ASP A 53 -9.69 1.62 -5.77
N ARG A 54 -10.96 1.36 -6.13
CA ARG A 54 -11.52 0.00 -6.25
C ARG A 54 -10.73 -0.90 -7.19
N ARG A 55 -10.20 -0.37 -8.28
CA ARG A 55 -9.45 -1.15 -9.26
C ARG A 55 -8.14 -1.61 -8.64
N LEU A 56 -7.44 -0.74 -7.93
CA LEU A 56 -6.21 -1.10 -7.23
C LEU A 56 -6.47 -2.13 -6.12
N LEU A 57 -7.52 -1.93 -5.30
CA LEU A 57 -7.92 -2.90 -4.28
C LEU A 57 -8.11 -4.30 -4.87
N ASN A 58 -8.80 -4.40 -6.00
CA ASN A 58 -9.04 -5.68 -6.67
C ASN A 58 -7.77 -6.29 -7.24
N ARG A 59 -6.83 -5.49 -7.74
CA ARG A 59 -5.56 -5.95 -8.31
C ARG A 59 -4.54 -6.37 -7.24
N CYS A 60 -4.59 -5.79 -6.05
CA CYS A 60 -3.75 -6.17 -4.93
C CYS A 60 -4.25 -7.40 -4.17
N ARG A 61 -5.41 -7.97 -4.52
CA ARG A 61 -5.90 -9.19 -3.86
C ARG A 61 -4.91 -10.33 -4.05
N GLY A 62 -4.51 -10.95 -2.95
CA GLY A 62 -3.56 -12.06 -2.93
C GLY A 62 -2.08 -11.64 -2.89
N LEU A 63 -1.79 -10.34 -2.88
CA LEU A 63 -0.45 -9.88 -2.48
C LEU A 63 -0.25 -10.08 -0.97
N ALA A 64 1.02 -10.19 -0.55
CA ALA A 64 1.38 -10.27 0.85
C ALA A 64 1.03 -8.98 1.60
N LEU A 65 1.23 -7.82 0.97
CA LEU A 65 0.82 -6.53 1.52
C LEU A 65 -0.70 -6.38 1.47
N LYS A 66 -1.32 -6.14 2.63
CA LYS A 66 -2.76 -6.01 2.74
C LYS A 66 -3.22 -4.63 2.28
N THR A 67 -3.96 -4.58 1.17
CA THR A 67 -4.51 -3.33 0.64
C THR A 67 -5.98 -3.19 1.03
N LEU A 68 -6.33 -2.10 1.73
CA LEU A 68 -7.68 -1.82 2.21
C LEU A 68 -8.14 -0.43 1.80
N ASN A 69 -9.46 -0.24 1.78
CA ASN A 69 -9.99 1.11 1.79
C ASN A 69 -10.04 1.66 3.23
N PRO A 70 -10.04 3.00 3.43
CA PRO A 70 -9.98 3.57 4.77
C PRO A 70 -11.11 3.15 5.71
N ILE A 71 -12.32 2.88 5.19
CA ILE A 71 -13.47 2.43 5.99
C ILE A 71 -13.23 0.99 6.47
N ASP A 72 -12.85 0.09 5.57
CA ASP A 72 -12.56 -1.30 5.91
C ASP A 72 -11.42 -1.40 6.94
N PHE A 73 -10.40 -0.54 6.79
CA PHE A 73 -9.30 -0.46 7.75
C PHE A 73 -9.77 -0.04 9.15
N ILE A 74 -10.65 0.96 9.25
CA ILE A 74 -11.20 1.38 10.56
C ILE A 74 -12.02 0.24 11.17
N LEU A 75 -12.85 -0.45 10.39
CA LEU A 75 -13.65 -1.57 10.88
C LEU A 75 -12.75 -2.70 11.40
N GLU A 76 -11.69 -3.04 10.67
CA GLU A 76 -10.72 -4.05 11.11
C GLU A 76 -10.01 -3.67 12.41
N MET A 77 -9.68 -2.39 12.59
CA MET A 77 -9.06 -1.89 13.82
C MET A 77 -10.02 -1.89 15.02
N VAL A 78 -11.31 -1.66 14.78
CA VAL A 78 -12.34 -1.69 15.83
C VAL A 78 -12.68 -3.13 16.22
N ASP A 79 -12.78 -4.03 15.25
CA ASP A 79 -13.08 -5.45 15.50
C ASP A 79 -11.90 -6.18 16.17
N GLY A 80 -10.66 -5.84 15.80
CA GLY A 80 -9.45 -6.36 16.44
C GLY A 80 -9.32 -6.00 17.93
N ASN A 81 -9.85 -4.84 18.34
CA ASN A 81 -9.82 -4.35 19.71
C ASN A 81 -10.89 -4.97 20.65
N GLN A 82 -11.72 -5.90 20.17
CA GLN A 82 -12.71 -6.60 21.01
C GLN A 82 -12.20 -7.92 21.60
N SER A 83 -10.90 -8.20 21.46
CA SER A 83 -10.29 -9.47 21.89
C SER A 83 -9.44 -9.35 23.18
N ASP A 84 -9.39 -8.17 23.80
CA ASP A 84 -8.67 -7.90 25.06
C ASP A 84 -9.62 -7.60 26.23
#